data_AF-A0A6P0VD36-F1
#
_entry.id   AF-A0A6P0VD36-F1
#
_cell.length_a   1.000
_cell.length_b   1.000
_cell.length_c   1.000
_cell.angle_alpha   90.00
_cell.angle_beta   90.00
_cell.angle_gamma   90.00
#
_symmetry.space_group_name_H-M   'P 1'
#
loop_
_entity.id
_entity.type
_entity.pdbx_description
1 polymer ?
#
loop_
_entity_poly.entity_id
_entity_poly.type
_entity_poly.pdbx_seq_one_letter_code
_entity_poly.pdbx_strand_id
1 'polypeptide(L)' 'MDQPGNKPKIFLDIRHAKRLRKTLLLLSEHPGETVPKASGNASNSQSIYRFWSNEKVTKTQILATHREG' A
#
# COMPACT_ATOMS: atom_id res chain seq x y z
N MET A 1 -1.91 -2.83 -30.70
CA MET A 1 -1.21 -4.13 -30.60
C MET A 1 -0.61 -4.19 -29.20
N ASP A 2 -1.42 -4.55 -28.20
CA ASP A 2 -0.94 -4.72 -26.83
C ASP A 2 -0.29 -6.11 -26.70
N GLN A 3 1.00 -6.13 -26.37
CA GLN A 3 1.71 -7.39 -26.13
C GLN A 3 1.27 -7.98 -24.77
N PRO A 4 0.81 -9.25 -24.72
CA PRO A 4 0.43 -9.88 -23.47
C PRO A 4 1.70 -10.24 -22.69
N GLY A 5 2.04 -9.45 -21.67
CA GLY A 5 3.08 -9.86 -20.72
C GLY A 5 3.86 -8.76 -20.00
N ASN A 6 3.78 -7.50 -20.43
CA ASN A 6 4.55 -6.43 -19.78
C ASN A 6 3.61 -5.37 -19.19
N LYS A 7 2.89 -5.74 -18.11
CA LYS A 7 2.16 -4.75 -17.31
C LYS A 7 3.17 -3.78 -16.67
N PRO A 8 2.97 -2.46 -16.75
CA PRO A 8 3.87 -1.51 -16.12
C PRO A 8 3.89 -1.76 -14.61
N LYS A 9 5.08 -1.94 -14.03
CA LYS A 9 5.22 -2.06 -12.57
C LYS A 9 4.67 -0.81 -11.91
N ILE A 10 3.51 -0.92 -11.25
CA ILE A 10 2.85 0.18 -10.52
C ILE A 10 3.83 0.81 -9.52
N PHE A 11 4.58 -0.01 -8.78
CA PHE A 11 5.65 0.45 -7.90
C PHE A 11 7.02 0.16 -8.48
N LEU A 12 7.91 1.15 -8.42
CA LEU A 12 9.33 0.99 -8.78
C LEU A 12 10.04 0.01 -7.83
N ASP A 13 9.66 -0.02 -6.55
CA ASP A 13 10.19 -0.94 -5.53
C ASP A 13 9.09 -1.91 -5.06
N ILE A 14 9.36 -3.21 -5.16
CA ILE A 14 8.43 -4.28 -4.74
C ILE A 14 8.09 -4.21 -3.24
N ARG A 15 8.96 -3.61 -2.42
CA ARG A 15 8.70 -3.40 -0.99
C ARG A 15 7.50 -2.48 -0.76
N HIS A 16 7.26 -1.52 -1.67
CA HIS A 16 6.08 -0.65 -1.58
C HIS A 16 4.78 -1.44 -1.83
N ALA A 17 4.78 -2.34 -2.81
CA ALA A 17 3.63 -3.23 -3.05
C ALA A 17 3.34 -4.13 -1.84
N LYS A 18 4.39 -4.76 -1.27
CA LYS A 18 4.27 -5.60 -0.07
C LYS A 18 3.76 -4.80 1.13
N ARG A 19 4.26 -3.58 1.32
CA ARG A 19 3.82 -2.69 2.39
C ARG A 19 2.36 -2.29 2.23
N LEU A 20 1.95 -1.87 1.03
CA LEU A 20 0.56 -1.53 0.76
C LEU A 20 -0.38 -2.70 1.08
N ARG A 21 -0.06 -3.91 0.62
CA ARG A 21 -0.87 -5.10 0.93
C ARG A 21 -1.00 -5.32 2.44
N LYS A 22 0.11 -5.23 3.18
CA LYS A 22 0.09 -5.38 4.65
C LYS A 22 -0.75 -4.28 5.32
N THR A 23 -0.62 -3.04 4.87
CA THR A 23 -1.41 -1.91 5.37
C THR A 23 -2.89 -2.12 5.10
N LEU A 24 -3.27 -2.54 3.88
CA LEU A 24 -4.67 -2.76 3.52
C LEU A 24 -5.30 -3.89 4.33
N LEU A 25 -4.62 -5.04 4.46
CA LEU A 25 -5.12 -6.15 5.28
C LEU A 25 -5.39 -5.68 6.71
N LEU A 26 -4.40 -5.05 7.33
CA LEU A 26 -4.48 -4.61 8.72
C LEU A 26 -5.58 -3.54 8.94
N LEU A 27 -5.73 -2.58 8.03
CA LEU A 27 -6.79 -1.58 8.16
C LEU A 27 -8.18 -2.12 7.80
N SER A 28 -8.26 -3.13 6.92
CA SER A 28 -9.54 -3.75 6.54
C SER A 28 -10.16 -4.60 7.65
N GLU A 29 -9.33 -5.14 8.56
CA GLU A 29 -9.79 -5.87 9.75
C GLU A 29 -10.40 -4.94 10.81
N HIS A 30 -10.08 -3.64 10.76
CA HIS A 30 -10.47 -2.63 11.77
C HIS A 30 -11.08 -1.37 11.12
N PRO A 31 -12.19 -1.49 10.36
CA PRO A 31 -12.78 -0.36 9.67
C PRO A 31 -13.27 0.71 10.67
N GLY A 32 -12.99 1.98 10.38
CA GLY A 32 -13.37 3.11 11.23
C GLY A 32 -12.43 3.37 12.42
N GLU A 33 -11.47 2.48 12.68
CA GLU A 33 -10.47 2.71 13.72
C GLU A 33 -9.32 3.61 13.24
N THR A 34 -8.67 4.28 14.19
CA THR A 34 -7.46 5.05 13.91
C THR A 34 -6.29 4.10 13.63
N VAL A 35 -5.30 4.55 12.86
CA VAL A 35 -4.11 3.74 12.53
C VAL A 35 -3.41 3.18 13.78
N PRO A 36 -3.15 3.94 14.87
CA PRO A 36 -2.54 3.38 16.06
C PRO A 36 -3.35 2.24 16.66
N LYS A 37 -4.68 2.37 16.69
CA LYS A 37 -5.60 1.38 17.24
C LYS A 37 -5.63 0.11 16.38
N ALA A 38 -5.85 0.26 15.07
CA ALA A 38 -5.86 -0.86 14.12
C ALA A 38 -4.52 -1.60 14.03
N SER A 39 -3.40 -0.90 14.21
CA SER A 39 -2.06 -1.46 13.99
C SER A 39 -1.55 -2.41 15.08
N GLY A 40 -2.19 -2.40 16.24
CA GLY A 40 -1.85 -3.20 17.42
C GLY A 40 -0.53 -2.85 18.13
N ASN A 41 0.41 -2.18 17.45
CA ASN A 41 1.69 -1.75 18.04
C ASN A 41 2.31 -0.53 17.35
N ALA A 42 3.20 0.15 18.07
CA ALA A 42 3.85 1.37 17.62
C ALA A 42 4.66 1.17 16.32
N SER A 43 5.37 0.06 16.18
CA SER A 43 6.21 -0.24 15.00
C SER A 43 5.38 -0.34 13.71
N ASN A 44 4.23 -1.02 13.77
CA ASN A 44 3.30 -1.11 12.66
C ASN A 44 2.68 0.27 12.35
N SER A 45 2.23 1.02 13.36
CA SER A 45 1.68 2.37 13.17
C SER A 45 2.67 3.30 12.45
N GLN A 46 3.93 3.33 12.90
CA GLN A 46 4.98 4.13 12.30
C GLN A 46 5.29 3.67 10.89
N SER A 47 5.30 2.35 10.63
CA SER A 47 5.51 1.82 9.29
C SER A 47 4.42 2.26 8.32
N ILE A 48 3.16 2.34 8.76
CA ILE A 48 2.04 2.82 7.94
C ILE A 48 2.19 4.31 7.65
N TYR A 49 2.43 5.13 8.67
CA TYR A 49 2.63 6.56 8.47
C TYR A 49 3.83 6.86 7.56
N ARG A 50 4.97 6.19 7.76
CA ARG A 50 6.15 6.31 6.88
C ARG A 50 5.85 5.91 5.44
N PHE A 51 4.98 4.92 5.23
CA PHE A 51 4.59 4.51 3.88
C PHE A 51 3.74 5.59 3.20
N TRP A 52 2.80 6.20 3.92
CA TRP A 52 1.98 7.29 3.39
C TRP A 52 2.75 8.60 3.18
N SER A 53 3.78 8.84 3.99
CA SER A 53 4.65 10.01 3.84
C SER A 53 5.85 9.77 2.90
N ASN A 54 5.92 8.62 2.23
CA ASN A 54 7.05 8.29 1.36
C ASN A 54 6.90 8.99 -0.01
N GLU A 55 7.79 9.91 -0.33
CA GLU A 55 7.79 10.66 -1.59
C GLU A 55 7.89 9.78 -2.84
N LYS A 56 8.44 8.56 -2.70
CA LYS A 56 8.54 7.57 -3.78
C LYS A 56 7.25 6.76 -4.00
N VAL A 57 6.21 7.01 -3.20
CA VAL A 57 4.90 6.37 -3.26
C VAL A 57 3.85 7.43 -3.55
N THR A 58 3.31 7.42 -4.76
CA THR A 58 2.29 8.40 -5.17
C THR A 58 0.88 7.85 -4.96
N LYS A 59 -0.09 8.75 -4.73
CA LYS A 59 -1.51 8.40 -4.66
C LYS A 59 -1.98 7.69 -5.93
N THR A 60 -1.52 8.11 -7.10
CA THR A 60 -1.83 7.49 -8.39
C THR A 60 -1.39 6.03 -8.44
N GLN A 61 -0.20 5.71 -7.94
CA GLN A 61 0.28 4.32 -7.85
C GLN A 61 -0.59 3.49 -6.89
N ILE A 62 -0.93 4.04 -5.71
CA ILE A 62 -1.82 3.35 -4.77
C ILE A 62 -3.17 3.05 -5.44
N LEU A 63 -3.79 4.04 -6.08
CA LEU A 63 -5.08 3.87 -6.75
C LEU A 63 -5.00 2.91 -7.94
N ALA A 64 -3.89 2.87 -8.68
CA ALA A 64 -3.73 1.94 -9.80
C ALA A 64 -3.75 0.47 -9.36
N THR A 65 -3.42 0.15 -8.11
CA THR A 65 -3.37 -1.25 -7.63
C THR A 65 -4.71 -1.98 -7.66
N HIS A 66 -5.85 -1.28 -7.59
CA HIS A 66 -7.16 -1.93 -7.69
C HIS A 66 -7.56 -2.29 -9.13
N ARG A 67 -6.93 -1.67 -10.12
CA ARG A 67 -7.29 -1.82 -11.54
C ARG A 67 -6.66 -3.03 -12.20
N GLU A 68 -5.63 -3.60 -11.59
CA GLU A 68 -4.88 -4.74 -12.14
C GLU A 68 -5.18 -6.09 -11.45
N GLY A 69 -6.16 -6.11 -10.54
CA GLY A 69 -6.67 -7.32 -9.88
C GLY A 69 -7.45 -8.23 -10.81
#